data_AF-A0A8J7A2P7-F1
#
_entry.id   AF-A0A8J7A2P7-F1
#
_cell.length_a   1.000
_cell.length_b   1.000
_cell.length_c   1.000
_cell.angle_alpha   90.00
_cell.angle_beta   90.00
_cell.angle_gamma   90.00
#
_symmetry.space_group_name_H-M   'P 1'
#
loop_
_entity.id
_entity.type
_entity.pdbx_description
1 polymer ?
#
loop_
_entity_poly.entity_id
_entity_poly.type
_entity_poly.pdbx_seq_one_letter_code
_entity_poly.pdbx_strand_id
1 'polypeptide(L)'
;PKMGDKSRAFVSKALEVAAQNPEFLPRSFDLDEMRKDVQLFEALYPVLLSLTQLQELVDDTSLAVGSEAYAAALQVYNYAKASGQGAGLDAVVLEMGQRFARRTVKVESKEPML
;
A
#
# COMPACT_ATOMS: atom_id res chain seq x y z
N PRO A 1 15.14 6.33 -14.45
CA PRO A 1 15.42 5.06 -13.74
C PRO A 1 15.17 5.22 -12.23
N LYS A 2 14.50 4.26 -11.56
CA LYS A 2 14.33 4.30 -10.09
C LYS A 2 15.61 3.80 -9.43
N MET A 3 16.13 4.54 -8.46
CA MET A 3 17.38 4.20 -7.77
C MET A 3 17.11 3.14 -6.70
N GLY A 4 17.43 1.88 -7.00
CA GLY A 4 17.50 0.78 -6.02
C GLY A 4 18.93 0.54 -5.52
N ASP A 5 19.15 -0.44 -4.65
CA ASP A 5 20.46 -0.68 -3.99
C ASP A 5 21.63 -0.79 -4.98
N LYS A 6 21.45 -1.51 -6.09
CA LYS A 6 22.49 -1.65 -7.14
C LYS A 6 22.83 -0.32 -7.81
N SER A 7 21.82 0.54 -8.02
CA SER A 7 22.01 1.87 -8.59
C SER A 7 22.68 2.82 -7.60
N ARG A 8 22.44 2.65 -6.28
CA ARG A 8 23.09 3.42 -5.22
C ARG A 8 24.60 3.16 -5.15
N ALA A 9 25.00 1.90 -5.17
CA ALA A 9 26.42 1.53 -5.19
C ALA A 9 27.16 2.12 -6.41
N PHE A 10 26.54 2.07 -7.59
CA PHE A 10 27.08 2.66 -8.80
C PHE A 10 27.27 4.18 -8.66
N VAL A 11 26.25 4.91 -8.20
CA VAL A 11 26.30 6.37 -8.07
C VAL A 11 27.33 6.81 -7.03
N SER A 12 27.40 6.13 -5.89
CA SER A 12 28.42 6.39 -4.87
C SER A 12 29.83 6.19 -5.44
N LYS A 13 30.06 5.09 -6.18
CA LYS A 13 31.34 4.84 -6.83
C LYS A 13 31.68 5.88 -7.90
N ALA A 14 30.69 6.30 -8.68
CA ALA A 14 30.86 7.35 -9.68
C ALA A 14 31.27 8.68 -9.03
N LEU A 15 30.62 9.07 -7.92
CA LEU A 15 30.99 10.27 -7.17
C LEU A 15 32.42 10.16 -6.61
N GLU A 16 32.81 9.01 -6.08
CA GLU A 16 34.17 8.77 -5.58
C GLU A 16 35.21 8.97 -6.69
N VAL A 17 35.02 8.35 -7.86
CA VAL A 17 35.93 8.46 -9.00
C VAL A 17 36.00 9.91 -9.49
N ALA A 18 34.86 10.58 -9.60
CA ALA A 18 34.77 11.98 -10.02
C ALA A 18 35.46 12.93 -9.04
N ALA A 19 35.33 12.69 -7.73
CA ALA A 19 35.97 13.48 -6.68
C ALA A 19 37.50 13.26 -6.60
N GLN A 20 37.97 12.05 -6.91
CA GLN A 20 39.40 11.74 -6.93
C GLN A 20 40.11 12.22 -8.19
N ASN A 21 39.40 12.37 -9.30
CA ASN A 21 39.96 12.67 -10.62
C ASN A 21 39.16 13.79 -11.32
N PRO A 22 39.01 14.99 -10.74
CA PRO A 22 38.12 16.02 -11.29
C PRO A 22 38.54 16.48 -12.70
N GLU A 23 39.82 16.38 -13.05
CA GLU A 23 40.36 16.81 -14.35
C GLU A 23 39.88 16.02 -15.57
N PHE A 24 39.39 14.78 -15.42
CA PHE A 24 38.83 14.05 -16.58
C PHE A 24 37.42 14.54 -16.94
N LEU A 25 36.75 15.27 -16.03
CA LEU A 25 35.41 15.78 -16.24
C LEU A 25 35.44 17.03 -17.13
N PRO A 26 34.45 17.20 -18.03
CA PRO A 26 34.29 18.44 -18.76
C PRO A 26 34.09 19.62 -17.81
N ARG A 27 34.56 20.82 -18.17
CA ARG A 27 34.35 22.06 -17.39
C ARG A 27 32.89 22.39 -17.12
N SER A 28 31.97 21.88 -17.94
CA SER A 28 30.53 22.05 -17.78
C SER A 28 29.89 21.09 -16.78
N PHE A 29 30.64 20.11 -16.26
CA PHE A 29 30.12 19.16 -15.28
C PHE A 29 30.17 19.76 -13.88
N ASP A 30 29.03 19.78 -13.20
CA ASP A 30 28.91 20.28 -11.83
C ASP A 30 29.05 19.13 -10.83
N LEU A 31 30.26 18.93 -10.33
CA LEU A 31 30.57 17.90 -9.35
C LEU A 31 29.96 18.18 -7.98
N ASP A 32 29.80 19.46 -7.62
CA ASP A 32 29.23 19.83 -6.34
C ASP A 32 27.73 19.58 -6.33
N GLU A 33 27.04 19.79 -7.46
CA GLU A 33 25.63 19.43 -7.59
C GLU A 33 25.42 17.92 -7.51
N MET A 34 26.23 17.12 -8.21
CA MET A 34 26.20 15.66 -8.06
C MET A 34 26.39 15.25 -6.59
N ARG A 35 27.32 15.89 -5.86
CA ARG A 35 27.56 15.60 -4.45
C ARG A 35 26.33 15.90 -3.59
N LYS A 36 25.66 17.05 -3.80
CA LYS A 36 24.44 17.43 -3.07
C LYS A 36 23.32 16.41 -3.32
N ASP A 37 23.11 16.02 -4.57
CA ASP A 37 22.08 15.05 -4.94
C ASP A 37 22.31 13.69 -4.27
N VAL A 38 23.56 13.20 -4.29
CA VAL A 38 23.91 11.96 -3.61
C VAL A 38 23.67 12.07 -2.10
N GLN A 39 24.13 13.15 -1.46
CA GLN A 39 23.91 13.35 -0.03
C GLN A 39 22.43 13.43 0.34
N LEU A 40 21.61 14.12 -0.45
CA LEU A 40 20.17 14.20 -0.24
C LEU A 40 19.52 12.82 -0.38
N PHE A 41 19.88 12.06 -1.41
CA PHE A 41 19.37 10.70 -1.60
C PHE A 41 19.72 9.80 -0.41
N GLU A 42 20.97 9.83 0.03
CA GLU A 42 21.46 9.07 1.18
C GLU A 42 20.71 9.42 2.47
N ALA A 43 20.33 10.69 2.66
CA ALA A 43 19.53 11.15 3.79
C ALA A 43 18.06 10.71 3.71
N LEU A 44 17.46 10.73 2.51
CA LEU A 44 16.06 10.35 2.30
C LEU A 44 15.83 8.83 2.29
N TYR A 45 16.82 8.06 1.88
CA TYR A 45 16.70 6.60 1.76
C TYR A 45 16.24 5.89 3.05
N PRO A 46 16.84 6.14 4.23
CA PRO A 46 16.36 5.53 5.47
C PRO A 46 14.93 5.98 5.83
N VAL A 47 14.56 7.24 5.55
CA VAL A 47 13.19 7.74 5.78
C VAL A 47 12.18 6.98 4.91
N LEU A 48 12.50 6.77 3.63
CA LEU A 48 11.66 5.97 2.73
C LEU A 48 11.47 4.54 3.22
N LEU A 49 12.54 3.91 3.73
CA LEU A 49 12.47 2.55 4.28
C LEU A 49 11.56 2.50 5.51
N SER A 50 11.71 3.44 6.44
CA SER A 50 10.85 3.54 7.62
C SER A 50 9.38 3.79 7.27
N LEU A 51 9.11 4.65 6.28
CA LEU A 51 7.74 4.89 5.80
C LEU A 51 7.13 3.64 5.17
N THR A 52 7.93 2.88 4.43
CA THR A 52 7.47 1.62 3.82
C THR A 52 7.10 0.60 4.89
N GLN A 53 7.96 0.42 5.90
CA GLN A 53 7.68 -0.49 7.02
C GLN A 53 6.46 -0.04 7.83
N LEU A 54 6.32 1.25 8.11
CA LEU A 54 5.17 1.78 8.82
C LEU A 54 3.87 1.55 8.04
N GLN A 55 3.89 1.77 6.72
CA GLN A 55 2.75 1.52 5.86
C GLN A 55 2.31 0.05 5.93
N GLU A 56 3.26 -0.89 5.85
CA GLU A 56 2.96 -2.33 5.98
C GLU A 56 2.30 -2.66 7.33
N LEU A 57 2.81 -2.13 8.44
CA LEU A 57 2.21 -2.33 9.76
C LEU A 57 0.79 -1.75 9.86
N VAL A 58 0.55 -0.59 9.26
CA VAL A 58 -0.77 0.03 9.20
C VAL A 58 -1.73 -0.78 8.36
N ASP A 59 -1.29 -1.30 7.21
CA ASP A 59 -2.09 -2.16 6.33
C ASP A 59 -2.46 -3.47 7.01
N ASP A 60 -1.50 -4.13 7.67
CA ASP A 60 -1.72 -5.37 8.42
C ASP A 60 -2.72 -5.14 9.57
N THR A 61 -2.55 -4.05 10.33
CA THR A 61 -3.46 -3.69 11.42
C THR A 61 -4.85 -3.41 10.87
N SER A 62 -4.96 -2.64 9.79
CA SER A 62 -6.23 -2.28 9.16
C SER A 62 -6.97 -3.53 8.66
N LEU A 63 -6.25 -4.49 8.09
CA LEU A 63 -6.81 -5.77 7.66
C LEU A 63 -7.34 -6.59 8.84
N ALA A 64 -6.57 -6.69 9.92
CA ALA A 64 -6.95 -7.44 11.12
C ALA A 64 -8.21 -6.83 11.77
N VAL A 65 -8.16 -5.55 12.13
CA VAL A 65 -9.29 -4.88 12.82
C VAL A 65 -10.52 -4.75 11.91
N GLY A 66 -10.32 -4.59 10.59
CA GLY A 66 -11.42 -4.57 9.64
C GLY A 66 -12.16 -5.91 9.57
N SER A 67 -11.43 -7.02 9.67
CA SER A 67 -12.01 -8.37 9.70
C SER A 67 -12.82 -8.61 10.98
N GLU A 68 -12.29 -8.20 12.13
CA GLU A 68 -12.99 -8.28 13.43
C GLU A 68 -14.25 -7.41 13.44
N ALA A 69 -14.15 -6.15 13.01
CA ALA A 69 -15.28 -5.24 12.92
C ALA A 69 -16.37 -5.79 11.98
N TYR A 70 -15.98 -6.40 10.86
CA TYR A 70 -16.93 -7.04 9.95
C TYR A 70 -17.63 -8.24 10.60
N ALA A 71 -16.92 -9.10 11.32
CA ALA A 71 -17.51 -10.21 12.04
C ALA A 71 -18.50 -9.75 13.12
N ALA A 72 -18.15 -8.71 13.87
CA ALA A 72 -19.04 -8.09 14.86
C ALA A 72 -20.30 -7.49 14.20
N ALA A 73 -20.15 -6.82 13.06
CA ALA A 73 -21.30 -6.29 12.30
C ALA A 73 -22.24 -7.41 11.82
N LEU A 74 -21.70 -8.57 11.42
CA LEU A 74 -22.52 -9.74 11.07
C LEU A 74 -23.30 -10.28 12.28
N GLN A 75 -22.71 -10.30 13.47
CA GLN A 75 -23.42 -10.69 14.71
C GLN A 75 -24.61 -9.75 14.97
N VAL A 76 -24.38 -8.42 14.90
CA VAL A 76 -25.44 -7.42 15.08
C VAL A 76 -26.57 -7.62 14.05
N TYR A 77 -26.23 -7.81 12.78
CA TYR A 77 -27.20 -8.10 11.72
C TYR A 77 -28.02 -9.37 12.03
N ASN A 78 -27.37 -10.44 12.46
CA ASN A 78 -28.04 -11.69 12.80
C ASN A 78 -28.97 -11.55 14.01
N TYR A 79 -28.55 -10.82 15.05
CA TYR A 79 -29.42 -10.52 16.19
C TYR A 79 -30.64 -9.70 15.76
N ALA A 80 -30.42 -8.60 15.03
CA ALA A 80 -31.52 -7.77 14.53
C ALA A 80 -32.50 -8.56 13.66
N LYS A 81 -32.01 -9.49 12.83
CA LYS A 81 -32.86 -10.38 12.03
C LYS A 81 -33.64 -11.38 12.89
N ALA A 82 -33.03 -11.92 13.95
CA ALA A 82 -33.66 -12.92 14.82
C ALA A 82 -34.69 -12.32 15.79
N SER A 83 -34.43 -11.12 16.32
CA SER A 83 -35.27 -10.45 17.33
C SER A 83 -36.12 -9.30 16.78
N GLY A 84 -35.96 -8.95 15.50
CA GLY A 84 -36.53 -7.74 14.88
C GLY A 84 -38.05 -7.76 14.68
N GLN A 85 -38.70 -8.93 14.72
CA GLN A 85 -40.15 -9.03 14.60
C GLN A 85 -40.82 -8.33 15.79
N GLY A 86 -41.35 -7.13 15.53
CA GLY A 86 -42.03 -6.29 16.54
C GLY A 86 -41.14 -5.26 17.26
N ALA A 87 -39.83 -5.19 16.96
CA ALA A 87 -38.88 -4.26 17.57
C ALA A 87 -38.54 -3.03 16.70
N GLY A 88 -39.15 -2.89 15.51
CA GLY A 88 -38.92 -1.77 14.60
C GLY A 88 -37.57 -1.81 13.84
N LEU A 89 -36.89 -2.96 13.85
CA LEU A 89 -35.57 -3.13 13.22
C LEU A 89 -35.62 -3.62 11.76
N ASP A 90 -36.83 -3.88 11.22
CA ASP A 90 -37.02 -4.45 9.89
C ASP A 90 -36.38 -3.62 8.77
N ALA A 91 -36.47 -2.28 8.86
CA ALA A 91 -35.85 -1.37 7.91
C ALA A 91 -34.32 -1.47 7.92
N VAL A 92 -33.70 -1.57 9.10
CA VAL A 92 -32.25 -1.69 9.29
C VAL A 92 -31.75 -3.04 8.78
N VAL A 93 -32.50 -4.12 9.04
CA VAL A 93 -32.19 -5.46 8.51
C VAL A 93 -32.26 -5.46 6.98
N LEU A 94 -33.27 -4.83 6.39
CA LEU A 94 -33.38 -4.71 4.93
C LEU A 94 -32.18 -3.95 4.34
N GLU A 95 -31.82 -2.82 4.92
CA GLU A 95 -30.70 -1.97 4.49
C GLU A 95 -29.36 -2.73 4.55
N MET A 96 -29.01 -3.29 5.71
CA MET A 96 -27.79 -4.08 5.88
C MET A 96 -27.77 -5.32 4.97
N GLY A 97 -28.95 -5.90 4.71
CA GLY A 97 -29.16 -7.07 3.86
C GLY A 97 -28.82 -6.84 2.38
N GLN A 98 -28.86 -5.60 1.88
CA GLN A 98 -28.54 -5.26 0.49
C GLN A 98 -27.12 -5.71 0.08
N ARG A 99 -26.19 -5.78 1.05
CA ARG A 99 -24.83 -6.29 0.83
C ARG A 99 -24.80 -7.74 0.35
N PHE A 100 -25.76 -8.57 0.77
CA PHE A 100 -25.82 -9.99 0.40
C PHE A 100 -26.58 -10.23 -0.91
N ALA A 101 -27.57 -9.37 -1.22
CA ALA A 101 -28.35 -9.43 -2.46
C ALA A 101 -27.49 -9.23 -3.72
N ARG A 102 -26.37 -8.49 -3.63
CA ARG A 102 -25.41 -8.34 -4.74
C ARG A 102 -24.58 -9.60 -5.03
N ARG A 103 -24.51 -10.57 -4.10
CA ARG A 103 -23.63 -11.75 -4.25
C ARG A 103 -24.25 -12.88 -5.10
N THR A 104 -25.56 -12.88 -5.30
CA THR A 104 -26.28 -13.91 -6.08
C THR A 104 -26.25 -13.68 -7.60
N VAL A 105 -25.80 -12.51 -8.09
CA VAL A 105 -25.84 -12.16 -9.53
C VAL A 105 -24.57 -12.55 -10.29
N LYS A 106 -23.65 -13.34 -9.72
CA LYS A 106 -22.41 -13.72 -10.41
C LYS A 106 -22.00 -15.19 -10.26
N VAL A 107 -22.94 -16.10 -10.47
CA VAL A 107 -22.65 -17.50 -10.83
C VAL A 107 -23.65 -17.95 -11.90
N GLU A 108 -23.46 -17.49 -13.13
CA GLU A 108 -23.97 -18.21 -14.30
C GLU A 108 -23.10 -17.90 -15.53
N SER A 109 -22.90 -18.94 -16.35
CA SER A 109 -22.13 -19.04 -17.61
C SER A 109 -20.61 -19.21 -17.50
N LYS A 110 -20.19 -20.47 -17.33
CA LYS A 110 -19.29 -21.13 -18.31
C LYS A 110 -19.72 -22.59 -18.49
N GLU A 111 -20.38 -22.88 -19.61
CA GLU A 111 -20.53 -24.24 -20.14
C GLU A 111 -19.15 -24.78 -20.58
N PRO A 112 -18.93 -26.10 -20.51
CA PRO A 112 -17.72 -26.72 -21.03
C PRO A 112 -17.86 -26.88 -22.55
N MET A 113 -16.89 -26.39 -23.32
CA MET A 113 -16.71 -26.79 -24.72
C MET A 113 -15.47 -27.68 -24.83
N LEU A 114 -15.72 -28.79 -25.54
CA LEU A 114 -14.87 -29.93 -25.89
C LEU A 114 -13.48 -29.54 -26.43
#